data_AF-A0A9X8VJY7-F1
#
_entry.id   AF-A0A9X8VJY7-F1
#
_cell.length_a   1.000
_cell.length_b   1.000
_cell.length_c   1.000
_cell.angle_alpha   90.00
_cell.angle_beta   90.00
_cell.angle_gamma   90.00
#
_symmetry.space_group_name_H-M   'P 1'
#
loop_
_entity.id
_entity.type
_entity.pdbx_description
1 polymer ?
#
loop_
_entity_poly.entity_id
_entity_poly.type
_entity_poly.pdbx_seq_one_letter_code
_entity_poly.pdbx_strand_id
1 'polypeptide(L)' 'MFQDNPLLAQLKQQLHSQTPRVEGVVKGTEKGFGFLEVDGQKSYFIPPPYMKKVMHGDRIIATLHTEKEREIA' A
#
# COMPACT_ATOMS: atom_id res chain seq x y z
N MET A 1 5.72 12.33 -30.09
CA MET A 1 5.72 10.86 -30.04
C MET A 1 6.97 10.45 -29.28
N PHE A 2 6.84 10.10 -27.99
CA PHE A 2 7.96 9.63 -27.15
C PHE A 2 8.15 8.13 -27.38
N GLN A 3 8.70 7.80 -28.55
CA GLN A 3 9.03 6.42 -28.90
C GLN A 3 10.33 6.01 -28.21
N ASP A 4 10.19 5.02 -27.34
CA ASP A 4 11.12 3.91 -27.22
C ASP A 4 12.55 4.25 -26.84
N ASN A 5 12.73 4.73 -25.60
CA ASN A 5 14.02 4.58 -24.93
C ASN A 5 14.01 3.26 -24.13
N PRO A 6 14.65 2.17 -24.59
CA PRO A 6 14.63 0.86 -23.93
C PRO A 6 15.24 0.90 -22.52
N LEU A 7 16.10 1.88 -22.24
CA LEU A 7 16.63 2.16 -20.90
C LEU A 7 15.56 2.63 -19.91
N LEU A 8 14.55 3.40 -20.35
CA LEU A 8 13.46 3.84 -19.49
C LEU A 8 12.54 2.68 -19.09
N ALA A 9 12.34 1.71 -19.99
CA ALA A 9 11.57 0.50 -19.69
C ALA A 9 12.30 -0.37 -18.65
N GLN A 10 13.62 -0.54 -18.78
CA GLN A 10 14.44 -1.24 -17.77
C GLN A 10 14.46 -0.53 -16.41
N LEU A 11 14.61 0.81 -16.39
CA LEU A 11 14.55 1.58 -15.15
C LEU A 11 13.18 1.45 -14.46
N LYS A 12 12.09 1.46 -15.24
CA LYS A 12 10.76 1.19 -14.69
C LYS A 12 10.66 -0.21 -14.10
N GLN A 13 11.17 -1.24 -14.77
CA GLN A 13 11.07 -2.62 -14.27
C GLN A 13 11.90 -2.85 -12.99
N GLN A 14 13.06 -2.21 -12.84
CA GLN A 14 13.87 -2.34 -11.61
C GLN A 14 13.21 -1.68 -10.38
N LEU A 15 12.43 -0.61 -10.56
CA LEU A 15 11.74 0.08 -9.46
C LEU A 15 10.54 -0.69 -8.90
N HIS A 16 9.96 -1.65 -9.63
CA HIS A 16 8.75 -2.37 -9.21
C HIS A 16 9.00 -3.58 -8.29
N SER A 17 10.27 -3.94 -8.02
CA SER A 17 10.58 -5.31 -7.60
C SER A 17 10.59 -5.58 -6.09
N GLN A 18 10.21 -4.62 -5.25
CA GLN A 18 10.05 -4.86 -3.82
C GLN A 18 8.81 -4.14 -3.32
N THR A 19 7.66 -4.78 -3.44
CA THR A 19 6.43 -4.37 -2.77
C THR A 19 6.39 -5.10 -1.43
N PRO A 20 6.82 -4.48 -0.32
CA PRO A 20 6.84 -5.17 0.97
C PRO A 20 5.41 -5.51 1.38
N ARG A 21 5.19 -6.78 1.71
CA ARG A 21 3.93 -7.24 2.30
C ARG A 21 4.05 -7.15 3.80
N VAL A 22 3.04 -6.59 4.43
CA VAL A 22 2.98 -6.44 5.89
C VAL A 22 1.68 -7.05 6.40
N GLU A 23 1.77 -7.82 7.48
CA GLU A 23 0.61 -8.36 8.17
C GLU A 23 0.25 -7.42 9.32
N GLY A 24 -1.02 -7.07 9.45
CA GLY A 24 -1.46 -6.19 10.52
C GLY A 24 -2.95 -6.28 10.78
N VAL A 25 -3.38 -5.57 11.81
CA VAL A 25 -4.80 -5.48 12.19
C VAL A 25 -5.39 -4.20 11.61
N VAL A 26 -6.53 -4.32 10.93
CA VAL A 26 -7.25 -3.18 10.38
C VAL A 26 -7.97 -2.43 11.49
N LYS A 27 -7.56 -1.18 11.73
CA LYS A 27 -8.28 -0.21 12.56
C LYS A 27 -9.05 0.75 11.67
N GLY A 28 -10.35 0.50 11.52
CA GLY A 28 -11.24 1.41 10.80
C GLY A 28 -11.66 2.61 11.64
N THR A 29 -11.86 3.74 10.97
CA THR A 29 -12.50 4.93 11.55
C THR A 29 -13.85 5.18 10.88
N GLU A 30 -14.77 5.84 11.58
CA GLU A 30 -16.11 6.16 11.06
C GLU A 30 -16.09 7.11 9.85
N LYS A 31 -14.94 7.75 9.57
CA LYS A 31 -14.74 8.61 8.40
C LYS A 31 -14.49 7.82 7.10
N GLY A 32 -14.55 6.50 7.15
CA GLY A 32 -14.43 5.63 5.98
C GLY A 32 -13.00 5.32 5.56
N PHE A 33 -11.98 5.88 6.23
CA PHE A 33 -10.58 5.45 6.09
C PHE A 33 -10.16 4.61 7.30
N GLY A 34 -9.08 3.85 7.15
CA GLY A 34 -8.53 3.04 8.24
C GLY A 34 -7.02 3.11 8.32
N PHE A 35 -6.48 2.39 9.28
CA PHE A 35 -5.06 2.17 9.45
C PHE A 35 -4.79 0.69 9.64
N LEU A 36 -3.75 0.17 9.00
CA LEU A 36 -3.21 -1.16 9.26
C LEU A 36 -2.14 -1.04 10.33
N GLU A 37 -2.38 -1.62 11.50
CA GLU A 37 -1.42 -1.63 12.60
C GLU A 37 -0.57 -2.92 12.53
N VAL A 38 0.72 -2.75 12.29
CA VAL A 38 1.73 -3.82 12.15
C VAL A 38 2.61 -3.81 13.39
N ASP A 39 2.58 -4.92 14.13
CA ASP A 39 3.39 -5.17 15.35
C ASP A 39 3.35 -4.06 16.42
N GLY A 40 2.31 -3.21 16.42
CA GLY A 40 2.12 -2.12 17.38
C GLY A 40 3.10 -0.94 17.26
N GLN A 41 3.98 -0.94 16.26
CA GLN A 41 4.95 0.14 16.03
C GLN A 41 4.73 0.89 14.71
N LYS A 42 4.13 0.26 13.71
CA LYS A 42 3.90 0.88 12.40
C LYS A 42 2.43 0.87 12.05
N SER A 43 1.91 2.04 11.70
CA SER A 43 0.53 2.21 11.27
C SER A 43 0.53 2.72 9.84
N TYR A 44 -0.03 1.94 8.93
CA TYR A 44 -0.12 2.31 7.53
C TYR A 44 -1.53 2.78 7.17
N PHE A 45 -1.65 3.83 6.38
CA PHE A 45 -2.95 4.39 6.02
C PHE A 45 -3.66 3.53 4.97
N ILE A 46 -4.89 3.11 5.25
CA ILE A 46 -5.77 2.38 4.33
C ILE A 46 -6.83 3.34 3.77
N PRO A 47 -6.82 3.61 2.46
CA PRO A 47 -7.81 4.46 1.82
C PRO A 47 -9.23 3.88 1.88
N PRO A 48 -10.26 4.74 1.85
CA PRO A 48 -11.67 4.31 1.79
C PRO A 48 -12.05 3.27 0.71
N PRO A 49 -11.53 3.33 -0.54
CA PRO A 49 -11.83 2.29 -1.52
C PRO A 49 -11.31 0.91 -1.12
N TYR A 50 -10.21 0.83 -0.38
CA TYR A 50 -9.66 -0.44 0.12
C TYR A 50 -10.33 -0.88 1.41
N MET A 51 -10.76 0.05 2.27
CA MET A 51 -11.59 -0.25 3.45
C MET A 51 -12.94 -0.88 3.10
N LYS A 52 -13.46 -0.72 1.88
CA LYS A 52 -14.66 -1.47 1.44
C LYS A 52 -14.41 -2.97 1.29
N LYS A 53 -13.15 -3.40 1.15
CA LYS A 53 -12.77 -4.81 0.98
C LYS A 53 -12.39 -5.49 2.29
N VAL A 54 -12.19 -4.73 3.37
CA VAL A 54 -11.67 -5.22 4.64
C VAL A 54 -12.54 -4.70 5.80
N MET A 55 -12.75 -5.52 6.84
CA MET A 55 -13.52 -5.10 8.01
C MET A 55 -12.61 -4.63 9.14
N HIS A 56 -13.09 -3.70 9.97
CA HIS A 56 -12.37 -3.30 11.17
C HIS A 56 -12.20 -4.49 12.12
N GLY A 57 -11.02 -4.63 12.72
CA GLY A 57 -10.68 -5.75 13.60
C GLY A 57 -10.20 -7.00 12.85
N ASP A 58 -10.26 -7.02 11.52
CA ASP A 58 -9.74 -8.13 10.73
C ASP A 58 -8.21 -8.04 10.63
N ARG A 59 -7.54 -9.20 10.62
CA ARG A 59 -6.08 -9.27 10.44
C ARG A 59 -5.79 -9.63 8.98
N ILE A 60 -5.19 -8.69 8.26
CA ILE A 60 -4.93 -8.83 6.83
C ILE A 60 -3.45 -8.69 6.52
N ILE A 61 -3.06 -9.24 5.37
CA ILE A 61 -1.76 -9.00 4.76
C ILE A 61 -1.95 -7.96 3.66
N ALA A 62 -1.47 -6.74 3.90
CA ALA A 62 -1.49 -5.67 2.91
C ALA A 62 -0.17 -5.63 2.13
N THR A 63 -0.25 -5.22 0.88
CA THR A 63 0.93 -5.02 0.03
C THR A 63 1.19 -3.51 -0.03
N LEU A 64 2.33 -3.05 0.51
CA LEU A 64 2.66 -1.63 0.59
C LEU A 64 3.08 -1.11 -0.78
N HIS A 65 2.23 -0.28 -1.37
CA HIS A 65 2.55 0.39 -2.63
C HIS A 65 3.14 1.77 -2.33
N THR A 66 4.45 1.90 -2.46
CA THR A 66 5.16 3.19 -2.42
C THR A 66 5.13 3.85 -3.81
N GLU A 67 4.01 4.49 -4.17
CA GLU A 67 3.98 5.38 -5.32
C GLU A 67 4.47 6.78 -4.92
N LYS A 68 5.73 7.08 -5.24
CA LYS A 68 6.33 8.43 -5.32
C LYS A 68 5.97 9.40 -4.18
N GLU A 69 6.58 9.18 -3.02
CA GLU A 69 6.63 10.14 -1.88
C GLU A 69 5.42 10.17 -0.93
N ARG A 70 4.44 9.27 -1.06
CA ARG A 70 3.46 9.00 0.01
C ARG A 70 3.25 7.49 0.21
N GLU A 71 3.46 7.02 1.43
CA GLU A 71 3.24 5.64 1.82
C GLU A 71 1.73 5.38 1.98
N ILE A 72 1.19 4.42 1.21
CA ILE A 72 -0.22 4.03 1.23
C ILE A 72 -0.30 2.51 1.35
N ALA A 73 -1.16 1.99 2.23
CA ALA A 73 -1.40 0.57 2.46
C ALA A 73 -2.82 0.11 2.09
#